data_AF-A0A6C0BTA8-F1
#
_entry.id   AF-A0A6C0BTA8-F1
#
_cell.length_a   1.000
_cell.length_b   1.000
_cell.length_c   1.000
_cell.angle_alpha   90.00
_cell.angle_beta   90.00
_cell.angle_gamma   90.00
#
_symmetry.space_group_name_H-M   'P 1'
#
loop_
_entity.id
_entity.type
_entity.pdbx_description
1 polymer ?
#
loop_
_entity_poly.entity_id
_entity_poly.type
_entity_poly.pdbx_seq_one_letter_code
_entity_poly.pdbx_strand_id
1 'polypeptide(L)'
;MKTFIIYIASIMIVTAIFIYGLHLPSVIVGKTDLIHEWYYTNAMSSFISDLFIITAYIHIGLWVAGMFHTRYISGMVSDIMGLIFVTCVLDVFFMLVFYNGAKYNYISRSSFFVRWFGDVGSIVIFYDIVLVLLVYGTIRGLEYITKENYNSYKSR
;
A
#
# COMPACT_ATOMS: atom_id res chain seq x y z
N MET A 1 6.24 16.28 -11.93
CA MET A 1 5.96 15.29 -13.00
C MET A 1 6.77 14.01 -12.86
N LYS A 2 8.10 14.05 -12.72
CA LYS A 2 8.95 12.84 -12.56
C LYS A 2 8.53 11.93 -11.38
N THR A 3 8.30 12.50 -10.20
CA THR A 3 7.91 11.76 -8.99
C THR A 3 6.56 11.04 -9.14
N PHE A 4 5.59 11.68 -9.80
CA PHE A 4 4.28 11.08 -10.05
C PHE A 4 4.33 9.92 -11.05
N ILE A 5 5.17 10.03 -12.09
CA ILE A 5 5.39 8.94 -13.05
C ILE A 5 6.06 7.75 -12.37
N ILE A 6 7.10 7.98 -11.55
CA ILE A 6 7.76 6.94 -10.76
C ILE A 6 6.77 6.27 -9.82
N TYR A 7 5.90 7.04 -9.19
CA TYR A 7 4.86 6.54 -8.29
C TYR A 7 3.88 5.60 -9.01
N ILE A 8 3.27 6.06 -10.11
CA ILE A 8 2.35 5.22 -10.91
C ILE A 8 3.08 3.97 -11.41
N ALA A 9 4.28 4.12 -11.95
CA ALA A 9 5.08 2.99 -12.43
C ALA A 9 5.35 1.98 -11.31
N SER A 10 5.62 2.45 -10.08
CA SER A 10 5.86 1.59 -8.93
C SER A 10 4.63 0.78 -8.55
N ILE A 11 3.46 1.41 -8.49
CA ILE A 11 2.21 0.68 -8.25
C ILE A 11 1.97 -0.33 -9.37
N MET A 12 2.09 0.07 -10.63
CA MET A 12 1.88 -0.84 -11.77
C MET A 12 2.82 -2.05 -11.72
N ILE A 13 4.10 -1.86 -11.41
CA ILE A 13 5.09 -2.93 -11.28
C ILE A 13 4.70 -3.86 -10.13
N VAL A 14 4.37 -3.31 -8.96
CA VAL A 14 3.97 -4.13 -7.80
C VAL A 14 2.68 -4.88 -8.10
N THR A 15 1.65 -4.23 -8.64
CA THR A 15 0.41 -4.92 -9.05
C THR A 15 0.67 -6.03 -10.07
N ALA A 16 1.47 -5.77 -11.10
CA ALA A 16 1.78 -6.78 -12.11
C ALA A 16 2.53 -7.99 -11.52
N ILE A 17 3.57 -7.76 -10.71
CA ILE A 17 4.43 -8.83 -10.21
C ILE A 17 3.80 -9.48 -8.97
N PHE A 18 3.51 -8.71 -7.94
CA PHE A 18 3.06 -9.21 -6.63
C PHE A 18 1.65 -9.79 -6.69
N ILE A 19 0.74 -9.13 -7.40
CA ILE A 19 -0.67 -9.51 -7.45
C ILE A 19 -0.93 -10.48 -8.60
N TYR A 20 -0.63 -10.09 -9.84
CA TYR A 20 -0.97 -10.93 -11.00
C TYR A 20 0.05 -12.02 -11.32
N GLY A 21 1.34 -11.78 -11.07
CA GLY A 21 2.39 -12.76 -11.36
C GLY A 21 2.55 -13.82 -10.28
N LEU A 22 2.65 -13.39 -9.01
CA LEU A 22 2.93 -14.27 -7.88
C LEU A 22 1.68 -14.71 -7.11
N HIS A 23 0.53 -14.07 -7.33
CA HIS A 23 -0.71 -14.33 -6.59
C HIS A 23 -0.55 -14.28 -5.06
N LEU A 24 0.42 -13.50 -4.57
CA LEU A 24 0.76 -13.42 -3.14
C LEU A 24 -0.38 -12.91 -2.25
N PRO A 25 -1.26 -11.98 -2.68
CA PRO A 25 -2.40 -11.58 -1.85
C PRO A 25 -3.25 -12.78 -1.42
N SER A 26 -3.53 -13.72 -2.34
CA SER A 26 -4.28 -14.95 -2.03
C SER A 26 -3.55 -15.85 -1.03
N VAL A 27 -2.22 -15.92 -1.10
CA VAL A 27 -1.39 -16.72 -0.20
C VAL A 27 -1.32 -16.11 1.21
N ILE A 28 -1.16 -14.79 1.30
CA ILE A 28 -1.05 -14.06 2.58
C ILE A 28 -2.39 -14.07 3.33
N VAL A 29 -3.46 -13.74 2.61
CA VAL A 29 -4.78 -13.50 3.21
C VAL A 29 -5.63 -14.78 3.28
N GLY A 30 -5.40 -15.74 2.39
CA GLY A 30 -6.16 -17.00 2.35
C GLY A 30 -7.63 -16.85 1.92
N LYS A 31 -8.04 -15.67 1.42
CA LYS A 31 -9.39 -15.39 0.90
C LYS A 31 -9.36 -15.12 -0.59
N THR A 32 -9.15 -16.17 -1.37
CA THR A 32 -9.02 -16.09 -2.83
C THR A 32 -10.22 -15.42 -3.50
N ASP A 33 -11.44 -15.67 -3.02
CA ASP A 33 -12.66 -15.08 -3.61
C ASP A 33 -12.68 -13.54 -3.50
N LEU A 34 -12.26 -13.00 -2.35
CA LEU A 34 -12.20 -11.55 -2.13
C LEU A 34 -11.07 -10.92 -2.96
N ILE A 35 -9.91 -11.58 -3.02
CA ILE A 35 -8.81 -11.15 -3.90
C ILE A 35 -9.24 -11.16 -5.36
N HIS A 36 -9.98 -12.19 -5.77
CA HIS A 36 -10.51 -12.30 -7.12
C HIS A 36 -11.50 -11.18 -7.43
N GLU A 37 -12.44 -10.91 -6.52
CA GLU A 37 -13.41 -9.82 -6.65
C GLU A 37 -12.71 -8.46 -6.82
N TRP A 38 -11.69 -8.19 -6.01
CA TRP A 38 -10.96 -6.92 -6.02
C TRP A 38 -10.09 -6.78 -7.27
N TYR A 39 -9.18 -7.73 -7.50
CA TYR A 39 -8.14 -7.58 -8.51
C TYR A 39 -8.52 -8.09 -9.90
N TYR A 40 -9.53 -8.95 -10.03
CA TYR A 40 -9.86 -9.57 -11.32
C TYR A 40 -11.25 -9.18 -11.81
N THR A 41 -12.25 -9.14 -10.92
CA THR A 41 -13.61 -8.71 -11.30
C THR A 41 -13.71 -7.19 -11.40
N ASN A 42 -13.22 -6.46 -10.39
CA ASN A 42 -13.33 -5.01 -10.31
C ASN A 42 -12.00 -4.28 -10.55
N ALA A 43 -11.09 -4.90 -11.30
CA ALA A 43 -9.69 -4.52 -11.45
C ALA A 43 -9.44 -3.02 -11.63
N MET A 44 -10.20 -2.34 -12.51
CA MET A 44 -10.02 -0.91 -12.77
C MET A 44 -10.44 -0.03 -11.57
N SER A 45 -11.60 -0.30 -10.98
CA SER A 45 -12.08 0.45 -9.80
C SER A 45 -11.14 0.23 -8.62
N SER A 46 -10.74 -1.02 -8.41
CA SER A 46 -9.83 -1.41 -7.33
C SER A 46 -8.44 -0.82 -7.52
N PHE A 47 -7.92 -0.77 -8.74
CA PHE A 47 -6.65 -0.09 -9.02
C PHE A 47 -6.70 1.41 -8.68
N ILE A 48 -7.80 2.10 -9.01
CA ILE A 48 -7.98 3.51 -8.63
C ILE A 48 -8.06 3.65 -7.11
N SER A 49 -8.80 2.77 -6.43
CA SER A 49 -8.86 2.74 -4.97
C SER A 49 -7.49 2.52 -4.33
N ASP A 50 -6.73 1.54 -4.81
CA ASP A 50 -5.36 1.24 -4.36
C ASP A 50 -4.45 2.46 -4.57
N LEU A 51 -4.58 3.17 -5.69
CA LEU A 51 -3.83 4.39 -5.94
C LEU A 51 -4.07 5.42 -4.84
N PHE A 52 -5.32 5.66 -4.43
CA PHE A 52 -5.64 6.61 -3.36
C PHE A 52 -5.17 6.13 -1.98
N ILE A 53 -5.44 4.86 -1.62
CA ILE A 53 -5.13 4.32 -0.29
C ILE A 53 -3.61 4.25 -0.10
N ILE A 54 -2.87 3.69 -1.06
CA ILE A 54 -1.41 3.59 -0.99
C ILE A 54 -0.79 4.99 -0.99
N THR A 55 -1.37 5.96 -1.72
CA THR A 55 -0.89 7.36 -1.69
C THR A 55 -1.00 7.91 -0.28
N ALA A 56 -2.15 7.71 0.37
CA ALA A 56 -2.37 8.17 1.73
C ALA A 56 -1.38 7.50 2.71
N TYR A 57 -1.18 6.19 2.58
CA TYR A 57 -0.26 5.42 3.45
C TYR A 57 1.17 5.93 3.32
N ILE A 58 1.64 6.15 2.08
CA ILE A 58 3.00 6.63 1.85
C ILE A 58 3.18 8.08 2.32
N HIS A 59 2.26 9.00 1.97
CA HIS A 59 2.42 10.41 2.33
C HIS A 59 2.35 10.63 3.84
N ILE A 60 1.35 10.04 4.50
CA ILE A 60 1.20 10.15 5.95
C ILE A 60 2.34 9.39 6.64
N GLY A 61 2.72 8.20 6.14
CA GLY A 61 3.82 7.41 6.67
C GLY A 61 5.15 8.15 6.65
N LEU A 62 5.51 8.79 5.54
CA LEU A 62 6.74 9.59 5.43
C LEU A 62 6.67 10.89 6.26
N TRP A 63 5.48 11.48 6.42
CA TRP A 63 5.31 12.61 7.33
C TRP A 63 5.54 12.19 8.79
N VAL A 64 4.98 11.06 9.22
CA VAL A 64 5.19 10.51 10.56
C VAL A 64 6.62 10.00 10.74
N ALA A 65 7.27 9.49 9.70
CA ALA A 65 8.67 9.07 9.73
C ALA A 65 9.60 10.20 10.22
N GLY A 66 9.29 11.45 9.87
CA GLY A 66 10.00 12.63 10.37
C GLY A 66 9.95 12.78 11.89
N MET A 67 8.92 12.26 12.56
CA MET A 67 8.81 12.27 14.03
C MET A 67 9.67 11.17 14.68
N PHE A 68 9.92 10.07 13.97
CA PHE A 68 10.80 8.99 14.43
C PHE A 68 12.28 9.26 14.15
N HIS A 69 12.59 10.35 13.44
CA HIS A 69 13.95 10.70 13.11
C HIS A 69 14.72 11.07 14.39
N THR A 70 15.66 10.23 14.77
CA THR A 70 16.56 10.44 15.90
C THR A 70 18.01 10.33 15.44
N ARG A 71 18.97 10.64 16.33
CA ARG A 71 20.39 10.45 16.03
C ARG A 71 20.76 9.01 15.63
N TYR A 72 19.98 8.02 16.08
CA TYR A 72 20.24 6.59 15.85
C TYR A 72 19.37 5.97 14.76
N ILE A 73 18.23 6.60 14.44
CA ILE A 73 17.26 6.12 13.45
C ILE A 73 17.04 7.23 12.43
N SER A 74 17.61 7.07 11.24
CA SER A 74 17.53 8.06 10.17
C SER A 74 17.42 7.41 8.78
N GLY A 75 16.93 8.19 7.82
CA GLY A 75 16.80 7.77 6.43
C GLY A 75 15.78 6.65 6.23
N MET A 76 16.21 5.57 5.58
CA MET A 76 15.29 4.50 5.16
C MET A 76 14.63 3.78 6.34
N VAL A 77 15.31 3.69 7.49
CA VAL A 77 14.76 3.00 8.67
C VAL A 77 13.60 3.80 9.27
N SER A 78 13.74 5.13 9.41
CA SER A 78 12.63 5.98 9.88
C SER A 78 11.45 5.93 8.92
N ASP A 79 11.70 5.89 7.61
CA ASP A 79 10.65 5.80 6.58
C ASP A 79 9.86 4.49 6.74
N ILE A 80 10.55 3.35 6.84
CA ILE A 80 9.91 2.03 7.05
C ILE A 80 9.08 2.02 8.34
N MET A 81 9.63 2.55 9.45
CA MET A 81 8.91 2.61 10.72
C MET A 81 7.66 3.49 10.63
N GLY A 82 7.76 4.66 9.98
CA GLY A 82 6.62 5.55 9.76
C GLY A 82 5.53 4.89 8.91
N LEU A 83 5.91 4.20 7.83
CA LEU A 83 4.99 3.47 6.97
C LEU A 83 4.27 2.36 7.74
N ILE A 84 5.00 1.49 8.45
CA ILE A 84 4.41 0.42 9.27
C ILE A 84 3.44 0.99 10.30
N PHE A 85 3.87 2.02 11.04
CA PHE A 85 3.04 2.65 12.07
C PHE A 85 1.73 3.21 11.48
N VAL A 86 1.83 3.95 10.38
CA VAL A 86 0.67 4.57 9.74
C VAL A 86 -0.26 3.54 9.13
N THR A 87 0.25 2.50 8.47
CA THR A 87 -0.58 1.40 7.96
C THR A 87 -1.34 0.72 9.08
N CYS A 88 -0.68 0.35 10.19
CA CYS A 88 -1.34 -0.20 11.37
C CYS A 88 -2.48 0.70 11.88
N VAL A 89 -2.21 2.00 12.05
CA VAL A 89 -3.20 2.94 12.58
C VAL A 89 -4.38 3.12 11.62
N LEU A 90 -4.12 3.28 10.33
CA LEU A 90 -5.16 3.51 9.33
C LEU A 90 -6.00 2.24 9.09
N ASP A 91 -5.40 1.06 9.05
CA ASP A 91 -6.15 -0.18 8.90
C ASP A 91 -7.01 -0.48 10.11
N VAL A 92 -6.50 -0.25 11.33
CA VAL A 92 -7.31 -0.36 12.54
C VAL A 92 -8.46 0.66 12.51
N PHE A 93 -8.20 1.89 12.08
CA PHE A 93 -9.23 2.90 11.91
C PHE A 93 -10.30 2.46 10.90
N PHE A 94 -9.90 2.00 9.71
CA PHE A 94 -10.84 1.51 8.69
C PHE A 94 -11.63 0.31 9.19
N MET A 95 -10.97 -0.66 9.82
CA MET A 95 -11.63 -1.82 10.42
C MET A 95 -12.71 -1.39 11.42
N LEU A 96 -12.43 -0.43 12.29
CA LEU A 96 -13.42 0.12 13.24
C LEU A 96 -14.57 0.83 12.51
N VAL A 97 -14.27 1.64 11.50
CA VAL A 97 -15.28 2.36 10.70
C VAL A 97 -16.20 1.39 9.98
N PHE A 98 -15.65 0.39 9.28
CA PHE A 98 -16.43 -0.57 8.52
C PHE A 98 -17.19 -1.55 9.42
N TYR A 99 -16.60 -1.99 10.52
CA TYR A 99 -17.27 -2.85 11.48
C TYR A 99 -18.46 -2.14 12.15
N ASN A 100 -18.25 -0.92 12.67
CA ASN A 100 -19.32 -0.15 13.29
C ASN A 100 -20.35 0.30 12.26
N GLY A 101 -19.92 0.72 11.07
CA GLY A 101 -20.81 1.09 9.97
C GLY A 101 -21.74 -0.06 9.58
N ALA A 102 -21.24 -1.29 9.51
CA ALA A 102 -22.05 -2.48 9.25
C ALA A 102 -22.95 -2.87 10.44
N LYS A 103 -22.49 -2.67 11.68
CA LYS A 103 -23.26 -2.95 12.89
C LYS A 103 -24.48 -2.03 13.04
N TYR A 104 -24.32 -0.74 12.73
CA TYR A 104 -25.36 0.28 12.83
C TYR A 104 -26.12 0.52 11.51
N ASN A 105 -25.93 -0.33 10.50
CA ASN A 105 -26.58 -0.25 9.19
C ASN A 105 -26.32 1.05 8.39
N TYR A 106 -25.19 1.72 8.63
CA TYR A 106 -24.74 2.85 7.81
C TYR A 106 -23.99 2.41 6.55
N ILE A 107 -23.36 1.24 6.58
CA ILE A 107 -22.63 0.65 5.46
C ILE A 107 -23.22 -0.73 5.18
N SER A 108 -23.46 -1.03 3.90
CA SER A 108 -23.97 -2.34 3.51
C SER A 108 -23.00 -3.45 3.90
N ARG A 109 -23.53 -4.55 4.45
CA ARG A 109 -22.77 -5.79 4.68
C ARG A 109 -22.25 -6.43 3.39
N SER A 110 -22.85 -6.09 2.24
CA SER A 110 -22.36 -6.47 0.91
C SER A 110 -21.26 -5.53 0.38
N SER A 111 -20.79 -4.54 1.14
CA SER A 111 -19.61 -3.78 0.76
C SER A 111 -18.37 -4.66 0.81
N PHE A 112 -17.49 -4.51 -0.19
CA PHE A 112 -16.19 -5.19 -0.22
C PHE A 112 -15.42 -4.96 1.08
N PHE A 113 -15.25 -3.70 1.51
CA PHE A 113 -14.46 -3.37 2.69
C PHE A 113 -15.02 -3.96 3.98
N VAL A 114 -16.35 -4.08 4.11
CA VAL A 114 -16.95 -4.75 5.28
C VAL A 114 -16.57 -6.23 5.30
N ARG A 115 -16.63 -6.92 4.15
CA ARG A 115 -16.19 -8.32 4.05
C ARG A 115 -14.68 -8.46 4.17
N TRP A 116 -13.93 -7.54 3.60
CA TRP A 116 -12.47 -7.49 3.68
C TRP A 116 -12.03 -7.45 5.13
N PHE A 117 -12.43 -6.42 5.88
CA PHE A 117 -12.05 -6.30 7.28
C PHE A 117 -12.74 -7.33 8.19
N GLY A 118 -13.92 -7.84 7.82
CA GLY A 118 -14.65 -8.84 8.60
C GLY A 118 -14.11 -10.27 8.44
N ASP A 119 -13.87 -10.72 7.21
CA ASP A 119 -13.52 -12.10 6.88
C ASP A 119 -12.02 -12.34 6.91
N VAL A 120 -11.24 -11.32 6.54
CA VAL A 120 -9.77 -11.36 6.59
C VAL A 120 -9.29 -10.97 7.99
N GLY A 121 -9.89 -9.95 8.60
CA GLY A 121 -9.54 -9.52 9.95
C GLY A 121 -8.14 -8.92 10.02
N SER A 122 -7.39 -9.22 11.10
CA SER A 122 -6.09 -8.57 11.36
C SER A 122 -5.00 -8.87 10.31
N ILE A 123 -5.12 -9.95 9.53
CA ILE A 123 -4.13 -10.25 8.48
C ILE A 123 -4.17 -9.24 7.32
N VAL A 124 -5.26 -8.44 7.20
CA VAL A 124 -5.29 -7.27 6.30
C VAL A 124 -4.14 -6.33 6.59
N ILE A 125 -3.87 -6.06 7.87
CA ILE A 125 -2.83 -5.11 8.29
C ILE A 125 -1.46 -5.59 7.81
N PHE A 126 -1.18 -6.88 7.97
CA PHE A 126 0.08 -7.46 7.52
C PHE A 126 0.21 -7.42 6.00
N TYR A 127 -0.88 -7.73 5.28
CA TYR A 127 -0.94 -7.63 3.83
C TYR A 127 -0.64 -6.20 3.35
N ASP A 128 -1.31 -5.20 3.91
CA ASP A 128 -1.15 -3.80 3.52
C ASP A 128 0.24 -3.27 3.86
N ILE A 129 0.84 -3.69 4.99
CA ILE A 129 2.24 -3.37 5.32
C ILE A 129 3.17 -3.89 4.21
N VAL A 130 3.03 -5.16 3.82
CA VAL A 130 3.87 -5.76 2.76
C VAL A 130 3.68 -5.01 1.45
N LEU A 131 2.43 -4.72 1.07
CA LEU A 131 2.10 -4.00 -0.16
C LEU A 131 2.74 -2.60 -0.18
N VAL A 132 2.56 -1.82 0.89
CA VAL A 132 3.12 -0.46 1.00
C VAL A 132 4.64 -0.48 0.95
N LEU A 133 5.29 -1.40 1.68
CA LEU A 133 6.75 -1.48 1.70
C LEU A 133 7.30 -1.90 0.33
N LEU A 134 6.62 -2.77 -0.41
CA LEU A 134 7.00 -3.14 -1.78
C LEU A 134 6.87 -1.95 -2.74
N VAL A 135 5.77 -1.19 -2.65
CA VAL A 135 5.57 0.02 -3.46
C VAL A 135 6.64 1.05 -3.13
N TYR A 136 6.85 1.35 -1.84
CA TYR A 136 7.89 2.29 -1.41
C TYR A 136 9.29 1.84 -1.86
N GLY A 137 9.64 0.58 -1.68
CA GLY A 137 10.93 0.03 -2.15
C GLY A 137 11.12 0.19 -3.66
N THR A 138 10.07 -0.06 -4.44
CA THR A 138 10.08 0.12 -5.90
C THR A 138 10.26 1.60 -6.28
N ILE A 139 9.60 2.53 -5.58
CA ILE A 139 9.79 3.98 -5.76
C ILE A 139 11.27 4.33 -5.55
N ARG A 140 11.86 3.93 -4.42
CA ARG A 140 13.26 4.23 -4.10
C ARG A 140 14.23 3.63 -5.13
N GLY A 141 13.97 2.42 -5.59
CA GLY A 141 14.75 1.76 -6.64
C GLY A 141 14.71 2.52 -7.97
N LEU A 142 13.53 2.92 -8.43
CA LEU A 142 13.36 3.69 -9.66
C LEU A 142 13.98 5.09 -9.57
N GLU A 143 13.86 5.76 -8.40
CA GLU A 143 14.53 7.04 -8.15
C GLU A 143 16.06 6.91 -8.25
N TYR A 144 16.63 5.86 -7.67
CA TYR A 144 18.07 5.58 -7.74
C TYR A 144 18.54 5.39 -9.18
N ILE A 145 17.88 4.51 -9.95
CA ILE A 145 18.20 4.23 -11.36
C ILE A 145 18.11 5.51 -12.21
N THR A 146 17.07 6.32 -12.00
CA THR A 146 16.87 7.55 -12.77
C THR A 146 17.97 8.58 -12.48
N LYS A 147 18.43 8.66 -11.22
CA LYS A 147 19.50 9.57 -10.80
C LYS A 147 20.86 9.15 -11.38
N GLU A 148 21.17 7.86 -11.37
CA GLU A 148 22.41 7.31 -11.93
C GLU A 148 22.53 7.56 -13.43
N ASN A 149 21.44 7.31 -14.17
CA ASN A 149 21.38 7.58 -15.60
C ASN A 149 21.60 9.07 -15.91
N TYR A 150 20.95 9.97 -15.16
CA TYR A 150 21.13 11.41 -15.35
C TYR A 150 22.58 11.86 -15.14
N ASN A 151 23.25 11.36 -14.11
CA ASN A 151 24.65 11.70 -13.83
C ASN A 151 25.58 11.19 -14.94
N SER A 152 25.35 10.00 -15.46
CA SER A 152 26.13 9.40 -16.56
C SER A 152 26.03 10.19 -17.86
N TYR A 153 24.88 10.80 -18.14
CA TYR A 153 24.72 11.70 -19.29
C TYR A 153 25.44 13.03 -19.12
N LYS A 154 25.49 13.58 -17.89
CA LYS A 154 26.14 14.87 -17.63
C LYS A 154 27.68 14.79 -17.66
N SER A 155 28.25 13.61 -17.45
CA SER A 155 29.69 13.36 -17.50
C SER A 155 30.24 13.06 -18.91
N ARG A 156 29.38 13.04 -19.93
CA ARG A 156 29.74 12.88 -21.35
C ARG A 156 29.59 14.21 -22.07
#